data_AF-A0A3A9BWF3-F1
#
_entry.id   AF-A0A3A9BWF3-F1
#
_cell.length_a   1.000
_cell.length_b   1.000
_cell.length_c   1.000
_cell.angle_alpha   90.00
_cell.angle_beta   90.00
_cell.angle_gamma   90.00
#
_symmetry.space_group_name_H-M   'P 1'
#
loop_
_entity.id
_entity.type
_entity.pdbx_description
1 polymer ?
#
loop_
_entity_poly.entity_id
_entity_poly.type
_entity_poly.pdbx_seq_one_letter_code
_entity_poly.pdbx_strand_id
1 'polypeptide(L)'
;MLDIQLGRRNLSPIQRIAVAEKYRPIYEKKAKENQGARNDLKNNIPQNLGESEKKKAAKDREVNSKLAKVANVNPETYRQAKRVLDSENDDLKQRVLSGATSISAGYKELTQGKSEKISHRI
;
A
#
# COMPACT_ATOMS: atom_id res chain seq x y z
N MET A 1 8.06 1.61 -18.70
CA MET A 1 7.30 1.42 -17.44
C MET A 1 5.82 1.52 -17.82
N LEU A 2 4.86 0.98 -17.08
CA LEU A 2 3.46 1.33 -17.35
C LEU A 2 3.27 2.78 -16.87
N ASP A 3 3.48 3.75 -17.76
CA ASP A 3 3.27 5.17 -17.52
C ASP A 3 1.77 5.47 -17.55
N ILE A 4 1.03 4.81 -16.65
CA ILE A 4 -0.37 5.10 -16.40
C ILE A 4 -0.37 6.43 -15.65
N GLN A 5 -0.46 7.53 -16.37
CA GLN A 5 -0.57 8.87 -15.80
C GLN A 5 -1.95 9.06 -15.18
N LEU A 6 -2.24 8.35 -14.09
CA LEU A 6 -3.49 8.47 -13.34
C LEU A 6 -3.68 9.89 -12.81
N GLY A 7 -2.59 10.60 -12.52
CA GLY A 7 -2.61 11.99 -12.07
C GLY A 7 -3.20 13.00 -13.06
N ARG A 8 -3.31 12.66 -14.36
CA ARG A 8 -3.93 13.53 -15.38
C ARG A 8 -5.43 13.26 -15.59
N ARG A 9 -5.99 12.28 -14.89
CA ARG A 9 -7.40 11.93 -15.00
C ARG A 9 -8.19 12.72 -13.96
N ASN A 10 -9.44 13.07 -14.27
CA ASN A 10 -10.38 13.71 -13.33
C ASN A 10 -10.89 12.70 -12.29
N LEU A 11 -9.97 11.95 -11.67
CA LEU A 11 -10.24 10.93 -10.66
C LEU A 11 -9.79 11.44 -9.31
N SER A 12 -10.57 11.18 -8.27
CA SER A 12 -10.18 11.50 -6.91
C SER A 12 -8.94 10.71 -6.50
N PRO A 13 -8.12 11.20 -5.53
CA PRO A 13 -6.92 10.51 -5.09
C PRO A 13 -7.15 9.05 -4.71
N ILE A 14 -8.28 8.75 -4.04
CA ILE A 14 -8.64 7.38 -3.66
C ILE A 14 -8.97 6.50 -4.87
N GLN A 15 -9.65 7.05 -5.89
CA GLN A 15 -9.94 6.33 -7.12
C GLN A 15 -8.66 6.01 -7.90
N ARG A 16 -7.70 6.95 -7.94
CA ARG A 16 -6.38 6.70 -8.53
C ARG A 16 -5.65 5.57 -7.80
N ILE A 17 -5.72 5.55 -6.47
CA ILE A 17 -5.13 4.49 -5.65
C ILE A 17 -5.83 3.14 -5.90
N ALA A 18 -7.16 3.11 -5.95
CA ALA A 18 -7.93 1.90 -6.23
C ALA A 18 -7.60 1.31 -7.61
N VAL A 19 -7.37 2.15 -8.62
CA VAL A 19 -6.88 1.69 -9.93
C VAL A 19 -5.45 1.18 -9.85
N ALA A 20 -4.56 1.86 -9.11
CA ALA A 20 -3.18 1.43 -8.92
C ALA A 20 -3.07 0.06 -8.22
N GLU A 21 -3.94 -0.22 -7.23
CA GLU A 21 -3.98 -1.51 -6.54
C GLU A 21 -4.27 -2.69 -7.48
N LYS A 22 -5.05 -2.49 -8.56
CA LYS A 22 -5.25 -3.55 -9.58
C LYS A 22 -3.94 -4.02 -10.22
N TYR A 23 -2.91 -3.16 -10.25
CA TYR A 23 -1.59 -3.47 -10.80
C TYR A 23 -0.58 -3.92 -9.76
N ARG A 24 -0.96 -3.98 -8.47
CA ARG A 24 -0.10 -4.43 -7.36
C ARG A 24 0.62 -5.76 -7.65
N PRO A 25 -0.03 -6.80 -8.20
CA PRO A 25 0.64 -8.08 -8.46
C PRO A 25 1.86 -7.96 -9.37
N ILE A 26 1.83 -7.02 -10.33
CA ILE A 26 2.94 -6.77 -11.25
C ILE A 26 4.13 -6.17 -10.50
N TYR A 27 3.90 -5.23 -9.59
CA TYR A 27 4.95 -4.60 -8.80
C TYR A 27 5.53 -5.54 -7.74
N GLU A 28 4.70 -6.41 -7.16
CA GLU A 28 5.15 -7.44 -6.22
C GLU A 28 6.02 -8.50 -6.91
N LYS A 29 5.64 -8.93 -8.11
CA LYS A 29 6.45 -9.85 -8.93
C LYS A 29 7.82 -9.23 -9.25
N LYS A 30 7.85 -7.98 -9.72
CA LYS A 30 9.11 -7.25 -9.98
C LYS A 30 9.96 -7.08 -8.73
N ALA A 31 9.34 -6.76 -7.60
CA ALA A 31 10.06 -6.65 -6.33
C ALA A 31 10.63 -8.00 -5.89
N LYS A 32 9.97 -9.12 -6.20
CA LYS A 32 10.49 -10.48 -5.97
C LYS A 32 11.63 -10.83 -6.92
N GLU A 33 11.55 -10.48 -8.19
CA GLU A 33 12.62 -10.73 -9.18
C GLU A 33 13.90 -9.96 -8.85
N ASN A 34 13.77 -8.75 -8.30
CA ASN A 34 14.93 -7.97 -7.83
C ASN A 34 15.58 -8.56 -6.56
N GLN A 35 14.87 -9.40 -5.79
CA GLN A 35 15.44 -10.12 -4.64
C GLN A 35 16.36 -11.23 -5.16
N GLY A 36 17.64 -10.94 -5.29
CA GLY A 36 18.66 -11.89 -5.75
C GLY A 36 19.49 -11.42 -6.95
N ALA A 37 19.13 -10.27 -7.55
CA ALA A 37 19.86 -9.69 -8.68
C ALA A 37 21.22 -9.06 -8.29
N ARG A 38 21.49 -8.87 -6.99
CA ARG A 38 22.79 -8.41 -6.50
C ARG A 38 23.83 -9.51 -6.62
N ASN A 39 24.64 -9.44 -7.67
CA ASN A 39 25.75 -10.36 -7.95
C ASN A 39 27.04 -9.97 -7.21
N ASP A 40 27.09 -8.77 -6.63
CA ASP A 40 28.25 -8.15 -5.98
C ASP A 40 28.55 -8.71 -4.57
N LEU A 41 27.55 -9.28 -3.89
CA LEU A 41 27.65 -9.78 -2.51
C LEU A 41 27.71 -11.32 -2.41
N LYS A 42 27.78 -12.04 -3.54
CA LYS A 42 27.62 -13.50 -3.57
C LYS A 42 28.65 -14.30 -2.76
N ASN A 43 29.80 -13.72 -2.44
CA ASN A 43 30.88 -14.44 -1.78
C ASN A 43 30.77 -14.48 -0.24
N ASN A 44 29.80 -13.79 0.39
CA ASN A 44 29.76 -13.66 1.86
C ASN A 44 28.35 -13.75 2.50
N ILE A 45 27.32 -14.16 1.76
CA ILE A 45 25.96 -14.30 2.33
C ILE A 45 25.65 -15.78 2.58
N PRO A 46 25.46 -16.22 3.84
CA PRO A 46 25.02 -17.58 4.12
C PRO A 46 23.67 -17.83 3.43
N GLN A 47 23.61 -18.94 2.70
CA GLN A 47 22.54 -19.30 1.75
C GLN A 47 21.17 -19.53 2.42
N ASN A 48 21.09 -19.46 3.76
CA ASN A 48 19.92 -19.81 4.56
C ASN A 48 19.45 -18.68 5.49
N LEU A 49 19.42 -17.43 5.01
CA LEU A 49 18.65 -16.37 5.68
C LEU A 49 17.24 -16.33 5.08
N GLY A 50 16.30 -17.00 5.75
CA GLY A 50 14.87 -16.84 5.47
C GLY A 50 14.46 -15.36 5.41
N GLU A 51 13.38 -15.06 4.68
CA GLU A 51 12.83 -13.71 4.66
C GLU A 51 12.41 -13.29 6.08
N SER A 52 13.20 -12.42 6.70
CA SER A 52 12.81 -11.81 7.97
C SER A 52 11.61 -10.89 7.75
N GLU A 53 10.77 -10.75 8.77
CA GLU A 53 9.64 -9.80 8.82
C GLU A 53 10.05 -8.38 8.36
N LYS A 54 11.27 -7.96 8.72
CA LYS A 54 11.87 -6.68 8.32
C LYS A 54 12.09 -6.57 6.81
N LYS A 55 12.52 -7.64 6.14
CA LYS A 55 12.70 -7.69 4.68
C LYS A 55 11.36 -7.63 3.94
N LYS A 56 10.33 -8.31 4.45
CA LYS A 56 8.96 -8.24 3.90
C LYS A 56 8.37 -6.84 4.02
N ALA A 57 8.48 -6.22 5.20
CA ALA A 57 8.02 -4.85 5.42
C ALA A 57 8.74 -3.82 4.54
N ALA A 58 10.05 -4.01 4.28
CA ALA A 58 10.81 -3.17 3.38
C ALA A 58 10.33 -3.30 1.92
N LYS A 59 10.05 -4.53 1.46
CA LYS A 59 9.49 -4.81 0.13
C LYS A 59 8.13 -4.16 -0.06
N ASP A 60 7.24 -4.32 0.93
CA ASP A 60 5.92 -3.69 0.91
C ASP A 60 6.02 -2.17 0.86
N ARG A 61 6.97 -1.59 1.60
CA ARG A 61 7.24 -0.15 1.56
C ARG A 61 7.69 0.31 0.17
N GLU A 62 8.53 -0.46 -0.50
CA GLU A 62 8.99 -0.17 -1.86
C GLU A 62 7.84 -0.26 -2.88
N VAL A 63 7.06 -1.34 -2.83
CA VAL A 63 5.90 -1.55 -3.71
C VAL A 63 4.88 -0.43 -3.53
N ASN A 64 4.52 -0.12 -2.29
CA ASN A 64 3.58 0.97 -1.98
C ASN A 64 4.11 2.33 -2.46
N SER A 65 5.43 2.59 -2.36
CA SER A 65 6.04 3.82 -2.86
C SER A 65 5.95 3.92 -4.39
N LYS A 66 6.19 2.83 -5.12
CA LYS A 66 6.05 2.79 -6.58
C LYS A 66 4.60 3.03 -7.01
N LEU A 67 3.63 2.40 -6.36
CA LEU A 67 2.21 2.57 -6.65
C LEU A 67 1.70 3.97 -6.30
N ALA A 68 2.20 4.58 -5.23
CA ALA A 68 1.90 5.97 -4.86
C ALA A 68 2.34 6.96 -5.96
N LYS A 69 3.53 6.74 -6.55
CA LYS A 69 4.00 7.54 -7.69
C LYS A 69 3.09 7.41 -8.92
N VAL A 70 2.64 6.20 -9.23
CA VAL A 70 1.70 5.94 -10.35
C VAL A 70 0.36 6.67 -10.12
N ALA A 71 -0.14 6.63 -8.89
CA ALA A 71 -1.37 7.32 -8.50
C ALA A 71 -1.20 8.83 -8.30
N ASN A 72 0.02 9.38 -8.42
CA ASN A 72 0.36 10.77 -8.11
C ASN A 72 -0.14 11.21 -6.72
N VAL A 73 0.25 10.45 -5.69
CA VAL A 73 -0.05 10.72 -4.28
C VAL A 73 1.18 10.46 -3.41
N ASN A 74 1.17 11.00 -2.19
CA ASN A 74 2.22 10.72 -1.22
C ASN A 74 2.17 9.25 -0.76
N PRO A 75 3.33 8.62 -0.47
CA PRO A 75 3.38 7.24 0.01
C PRO A 75 2.59 7.01 1.31
N GLU A 76 2.48 8.02 2.16
CA GLU A 76 1.66 7.96 3.38
C GLU A 76 0.17 7.93 3.06
N THR A 77 -0.30 8.82 2.18
CA THR A 77 -1.69 8.84 1.70
C THR A 77 -2.07 7.50 1.06
N TYR A 78 -1.15 6.90 0.30
CA TYR A 78 -1.34 5.57 -0.26
C TYR A 78 -1.54 4.51 0.82
N ARG A 79 -0.72 4.51 1.88
CA ARG A 79 -0.83 3.54 2.99
C ARG A 79 -2.14 3.69 3.75
N GLN A 80 -2.56 4.94 4.00
CA GLN A 80 -3.84 5.23 4.66
C GLN A 80 -5.01 4.76 3.81
N ALA A 81 -5.00 5.09 2.51
CA ALA A 81 -6.01 4.64 1.55
C ALA A 81 -6.07 3.11 1.48
N LYS A 82 -4.93 2.43 1.36
CA LYS A 82 -4.84 0.97 1.37
C LYS A 82 -5.48 0.40 2.64
N ARG A 83 -5.14 0.92 3.82
CA ARG A 83 -5.72 0.49 5.11
C ARG A 83 -7.25 0.63 5.14
N VAL A 84 -7.78 1.71 4.55
CA VAL A 84 -9.22 1.92 4.44
C VAL A 84 -9.84 0.93 3.44
N LEU A 85 -9.25 0.75 2.26
CA LEU A 85 -9.72 -0.19 1.23
C LEU A 85 -9.69 -1.65 1.68
N ASP A 86 -8.67 -2.04 2.47
CA ASP A 86 -8.52 -3.38 3.05
C ASP A 86 -9.40 -3.58 4.30
N SER A 87 -10.09 -2.53 4.78
CA SER A 87 -10.95 -2.66 5.96
C SER A 87 -12.25 -3.41 5.65
N GLU A 88 -12.85 -4.05 6.65
CA GLU A 88 -14.17 -4.71 6.53
C GLU A 88 -15.33 -3.71 6.66
N ASN A 89 -15.07 -2.41 6.79
CA ASN A 89 -16.10 -1.38 6.95
C ASN A 89 -16.51 -0.83 5.57
N ASP A 90 -17.55 -1.42 4.98
CA ASP A 90 -18.04 -1.05 3.64
C ASP A 90 -18.58 0.39 3.59
N ASP A 91 -19.26 0.86 4.63
CA ASP A 91 -19.77 2.23 4.71
C ASP A 91 -18.63 3.26 4.68
N LEU A 92 -17.58 3.01 5.46
CA LEU A 92 -16.38 3.86 5.48
C LEU A 92 -15.69 3.84 4.11
N LYS A 93 -15.54 2.66 3.50
CA LYS A 93 -14.94 2.52 2.16
C LYS A 93 -15.71 3.33 1.13
N GLN A 94 -17.03 3.24 1.12
CA GLN A 94 -17.88 3.98 0.18
C GLN A 94 -17.82 5.49 0.41
N ARG A 95 -17.85 5.96 1.67
CA ARG A 95 -17.72 7.40 2.00
C ARG A 95 -16.38 7.98 1.55
N VAL A 96 -15.28 7.24 1.71
CA VAL A 96 -13.97 7.69 1.22
C VAL A 96 -13.93 7.66 -0.30
N LEU A 97 -14.44 6.60 -0.95
CA LEU A 97 -14.47 6.46 -2.42
C LEU A 97 -15.30 7.54 -3.12
N SER A 98 -16.44 7.91 -2.53
CA SER A 98 -17.31 8.98 -3.05
C SER A 98 -16.75 10.38 -2.83
N GLY A 99 -15.71 10.51 -2.00
CA GLY A 99 -15.12 11.79 -1.61
C GLY A 99 -15.90 12.52 -0.51
N ALA A 100 -16.96 11.91 0.05
CA ALA A 100 -17.69 12.46 1.19
C ALA A 100 -16.81 12.57 2.46
N THR A 101 -15.81 11.70 2.59
CA THR A 101 -14.83 11.73 3.68
C THR A 101 -13.41 11.68 3.12
N SER A 102 -12.48 12.44 3.70
CA SER A 102 -11.09 12.42 3.28
C SER A 102 -10.41 11.10 3.66
N ILE A 103 -9.37 10.70 2.91
CA ILE A 103 -8.58 9.49 3.18
C ILE A 103 -8.01 9.51 4.61
N SER A 104 -7.54 10.66 5.06
CA SER A 104 -6.94 10.82 6.39
C SER A 104 -8.00 10.74 7.50
N ALA A 105 -9.18 11.32 7.31
CA ALA A 105 -10.29 11.22 8.25
C ALA A 105 -10.78 9.77 8.36
N GLY A 106 -11.01 9.11 7.21
CA GLY A 106 -11.44 7.72 7.22
C GLY A 106 -10.40 6.78 7.83
N TYR A 107 -9.11 7.05 7.62
CA TYR A 107 -8.03 6.32 8.30
C TYR A 107 -8.07 6.52 9.83
N LYS A 108 -8.29 7.75 10.31
CA LYS A 108 -8.41 8.04 11.74
C LYS A 108 -9.59 7.30 12.37
N GLU A 109 -10.77 7.37 11.75
CA GLU A 109 -11.97 6.62 12.18
C GLU A 109 -11.68 5.12 12.28
N LEU A 110 -11.02 4.55 11.26
CA LEU A 110 -10.64 3.14 11.26
C LEU A 110 -9.67 2.78 12.39
N THR A 111 -8.69 3.65 12.69
CA THR A 111 -7.73 3.41 13.78
C THR A 111 -8.37 3.53 15.17
N GLN A 112 -9.26 4.50 15.36
CA GLN A 112 -9.97 4.72 16.62
C GLN A 112 -10.94 3.56 16.90
N GLY A 113 -11.74 3.15 15.91
CA GLY A 113 -12.64 2.01 16.06
C GLY A 113 -11.94 0.67 16.31
N LYS A 114 -10.71 0.48 15.82
CA LYS A 114 -9.89 -0.69 16.17
C LYS A 114 -9.42 -0.65 17.63
N SER A 115 -9.03 0.52 18.13
CA SER A 115 -8.60 0.70 19.52
C SER A 115 -9.73 0.38 20.50
N GLU A 116 -10.95 0.83 20.21
CA GLU A 116 -12.13 0.59 21.04
C GLU A 116 -12.53 -0.90 21.07
N LYS A 117 -12.45 -1.60 19.92
CA LYS A 117 -12.73 -3.05 19.84
C LYS A 117 -11.70 -3.89 20.59
N ILE A 118 -10.44 -3.46 20.66
CA ILE A 118 -9.40 -4.15 21.44
C ILE A 118 -9.63 -3.92 22.94
N SER A 119 -10.01 -2.70 23.34
CA SER A 119 -10.24 -2.36 24.75
C SER A 119 -11.44 -3.07 25.38
N HIS A 120 -12.44 -3.47 24.60
CA HIS A 120 -13.61 -4.24 25.09
C HIS A 120 -13.38 -5.77 25.11
N ARG A 121 -12.22 -6.23 24.63
CA ARG A 121 -11.88 -7.66 24.53
C ARG A 121 -10.84 -8.12 25.56
N ILE A 122 -10.40 -7.21 26.44
CA ILE A 122 -9.49 -7.43 27.57
C ILE A 122 -10.33 -7.36 28.84
#